data_AF-A0A967SE59-F1
#
_entry.id   AF-A0A967SE59-F1
#
_cell.length_a   1.000
_cell.length_b   1.000
_cell.length_c   1.000
_cell.angle_alpha   90.00
_cell.angle_beta   90.00
_cell.angle_gamma   90.00
#
_symmetry.space_group_name_H-M   'P 1'
#
loop_
_entity.id
_entity.type
_entity.pdbx_description
1 polymer ?
#
loop_
_entity_poly.entity_id
_entity_poly.type
_entity_poly.pdbx_seq_one_letter_code
_entity_poly.pdbx_strand_id
1 'polypeptide(L)'
;MGRLQSAAVVVADPREGMSRRADGQTVHINVCEHPTPVAELRRIYDTVSGTLGYRELSQPAGNDVFQVKLIMHALGYYRPDEEELERDRSAMVYDDEITAAVDAFRADHGLSHPRSGGTPPGFVDRRAVELMWSELEAAGKAEELRESIRDLTRVRR
;
A
#
# COMPACT_ATOMS: atom_id res chain seq x y z
N MET A 1 24.00 24.96 13.02
CA MET A 1 24.65 23.74 12.49
C MET A 1 25.00 22.86 13.69
N GLY A 2 24.30 21.76 13.90
CA GLY A 2 24.58 20.83 15.02
C GLY A 2 25.80 19.98 14.70
N ARG A 3 26.71 19.79 15.66
CA ARG A 3 27.85 18.87 15.52
C ARG A 3 27.33 17.45 15.26
N LEU A 4 27.99 16.70 14.39
CA LEU A 4 27.74 15.27 14.21
C LEU A 4 27.92 14.58 15.56
N GLN A 5 26.94 13.77 15.93
CA GLN A 5 26.88 13.07 17.21
C GLN A 5 26.48 11.61 16.96
N SER A 6 26.71 10.77 17.96
CA SER A 6 26.40 9.34 17.90
C SER A 6 25.46 8.95 19.04
N ALA A 7 24.64 7.92 18.83
CA ALA A 7 23.75 7.36 19.84
C ALA A 7 23.65 5.85 19.67
N ALA A 8 23.50 5.13 20.78
CA ALA A 8 23.37 3.68 20.80
C ALA A 8 22.26 3.26 21.77
N VAL A 9 21.53 2.19 21.45
CA VAL A 9 20.58 1.56 22.36
C VAL A 9 20.71 0.04 22.30
N VAL A 10 20.69 -0.57 23.48
CA VAL A 10 20.59 -2.01 23.66
C VAL A 10 19.39 -2.28 24.56
N VAL A 11 18.50 -3.16 24.11
CA VAL A 11 17.35 -3.62 24.88
C VAL A 11 17.51 -5.10 25.10
N ALA A 12 17.50 -5.52 26.36
CA ALA A 12 17.49 -6.93 26.76
C ALA A 12 16.16 -7.24 27.44
N ASP A 13 15.57 -8.39 27.11
CA ASP A 13 14.35 -8.90 27.75
C ASP A 13 14.66 -10.28 28.35
N PRO A 14 14.71 -10.41 29.69
CA PRO A 14 15.08 -11.65 30.35
C PRO A 14 13.95 -12.69 30.35
N ARG A 15 12.75 -12.35 29.88
CA ARG A 15 11.62 -13.28 29.83
C ARG A 15 11.82 -14.29 28.70
N GLU A 16 11.53 -15.55 29.00
CA GLU A 16 11.65 -16.65 28.04
C GLU A 16 10.78 -16.39 26.79
N GLY A 17 11.37 -16.54 25.60
CA GLY A 17 10.70 -16.32 24.32
C GLY A 17 10.48 -14.85 23.92
N MET A 18 10.82 -13.86 24.76
CA MET A 18 10.61 -12.44 24.48
C MET A 18 11.82 -11.74 23.85
N SER A 19 13.02 -12.28 24.05
CA SER A 19 14.22 -11.83 23.35
C SER A 19 14.24 -12.37 21.93
N ARG A 20 14.73 -11.55 20.99
CA ARG A 20 14.86 -11.94 19.57
C ARG A 20 16.15 -12.71 19.29
N ARG A 21 17.08 -12.74 20.24
CA ARG A 21 18.37 -13.42 20.17
C ARG A 21 18.57 -14.34 21.37
N ALA A 22 19.37 -15.39 21.18
CA ALA A 22 19.71 -16.37 22.20
C ALA A 22 20.48 -15.79 23.40
N ASP A 23 21.06 -14.60 23.26
CA ASP A 23 21.80 -13.87 24.31
C ASP A 23 20.91 -12.98 25.18
N GLY A 24 19.58 -13.05 25.05
CA GLY A 24 18.63 -12.24 25.81
C GLY A 24 18.45 -10.81 25.27
N GLN A 25 19.12 -10.44 24.16
CA GLN A 25 18.94 -9.14 23.54
C GLN A 25 17.76 -9.13 22.56
N THR A 26 16.97 -8.07 22.62
CA THR A 26 15.82 -7.83 21.74
C THR A 26 16.21 -6.87 20.61
N VAL A 27 17.01 -5.84 20.91
CA VAL A 27 17.46 -4.83 19.95
C VAL A 27 18.88 -4.36 20.30
N HIS A 28 19.72 -4.17 19.29
CA HIS A 28 21.01 -3.49 19.39
C HIS A 28 21.17 -2.56 18.18
N ILE A 29 21.08 -1.25 18.39
CA ILE A 29 21.16 -0.21 17.34
C ILE A 29 22.30 0.75 17.69
N ASN A 30 23.07 1.10 16.67
CA ASN A 30 24.16 2.07 16.76
C ASN A 30 24.04 3.07 15.60
N VAL A 31 23.90 4.35 15.92
CA VAL A 31 23.87 5.47 14.97
C VAL A 31 25.13 6.29 15.17
N CYS A 32 25.98 6.32 14.16
CA CYS A 32 27.24 7.06 14.18
C CYS A 32 27.14 8.32 13.31
N GLU A 33 27.71 9.43 13.78
CA GLU A 33 27.91 10.65 12.98
C GLU A 33 26.65 11.17 12.28
N HIS A 34 25.56 11.30 13.03
CA HIS A 34 24.30 11.84 12.52
C HIS A 34 24.05 13.26 13.09
N PRO A 35 23.46 14.19 12.32
CA PRO A 35 23.07 15.50 12.84
C PRO A 35 21.96 15.43 13.90
N THR A 36 21.20 14.33 13.93
CA THR A 36 20.09 14.06 14.87
C THR A 36 20.09 12.59 15.33
N PRO A 37 21.12 12.11 16.05
CA PRO A 37 21.35 10.68 16.24
C PRO A 37 20.28 9.98 17.08
N VAL A 38 19.67 10.69 18.05
CA VAL A 38 18.58 10.15 18.86
C VAL A 38 17.30 9.98 18.04
N ALA A 39 17.01 10.92 17.13
CA ALA A 39 15.85 10.83 16.25
C ALA A 39 16.00 9.67 15.26
N GLU A 40 17.21 9.49 14.70
CA GLU A 40 17.50 8.39 13.79
C GLU A 40 17.47 7.03 14.52
N LEU A 41 18.03 6.96 15.73
CA LEU A 41 17.94 5.77 16.57
C LEU A 41 16.48 5.39 16.85
N ARG A 42 15.63 6.37 17.19
CA ARG A 42 14.20 6.15 17.37
C ARG A 42 13.53 5.64 16.09
N ARG A 43 13.83 6.22 14.93
CA ARG A 43 13.31 5.75 13.63
C ARG A 43 13.67 4.29 13.35
N ILE A 44 14.92 3.88 13.63
CA ILE A 44 15.38 2.50 13.46
C ILE A 44 14.76 1.57 14.50
N TYR A 45 14.52 2.05 15.73
CA TYR A 45 13.82 1.30 16.75
C TYR A 45 12.36 1.05 16.35
N ASP A 46 11.62 2.10 15.98
CA ASP A 46 10.21 2.03 15.59
C ASP A 46 10.03 1.14 14.34
N THR A 47 10.77 1.44 13.27
CA THR A 47 11.62 0.46 12.57
C THR A 47 11.38 -1.05 12.79
N VAL A 48 12.28 -1.55 13.63
CA VAL A 48 12.49 -2.93 13.99
C VAL A 48 11.42 -3.45 14.96
N SER A 49 10.79 -2.58 15.75
CA SER A 49 9.73 -2.96 16.70
C SER A 49 8.39 -3.19 16.01
N GLY A 50 8.13 -2.50 14.88
CA GLY A 50 6.86 -2.52 14.18
C GLY A 50 5.71 -1.88 14.98
N THR A 51 6.02 -1.03 15.96
CA THR A 51 5.02 -0.36 16.79
C THR A 51 4.39 0.86 16.09
N LEU A 52 3.29 1.39 16.63
CA LEU A 52 2.68 2.63 16.13
C LEU A 52 3.74 3.72 16.02
N GLY A 53 3.84 4.36 14.84
CA GLY A 53 4.91 5.30 14.50
C GLY A 53 6.02 4.73 13.62
N TYR A 54 6.08 3.41 13.41
CA TYR A 54 6.97 2.78 12.42
C TYR A 54 6.68 3.24 10.99
N ARG A 55 5.40 3.32 10.63
CA ARG A 55 4.94 3.85 9.35
C ARG A 55 3.78 4.80 9.58
N GLU A 56 3.62 5.77 8.69
CA GLU A 56 2.40 6.55 8.62
C GLU A 56 1.24 5.63 8.23
N LEU A 57 0.15 5.73 8.98
CA LEU A 57 -1.07 4.97 8.72
C LEU A 57 -2.09 5.92 8.10
N SER A 58 -2.44 5.66 6.85
CA SER A 58 -3.51 6.34 6.15
C SER A 58 -4.23 5.31 5.28
N GLN A 59 -5.55 5.33 5.28
CA GLN A 59 -6.33 4.59 4.31
C GLN A 59 -6.57 5.50 3.10
N PRO A 60 -6.10 5.12 1.89
CA PRO A 60 -6.43 5.87 0.69
C PRO A 60 -7.95 5.90 0.49
N ALA A 61 -8.48 7.08 0.20
CA ALA A 61 -9.89 7.25 -0.13
C ALA A 61 -10.07 8.39 -1.13
N GLY A 62 -10.99 8.25 -2.08
CA GLY A 62 -11.21 9.25 -3.11
C GLY A 62 -11.87 8.75 -4.38
N ASN A 63 -12.00 9.66 -5.35
CA ASN A 63 -12.56 9.33 -6.67
C ASN A 63 -11.62 8.44 -7.48
N ASP A 64 -10.32 8.56 -7.28
CA ASP A 64 -9.30 7.70 -7.88
C ASP A 64 -9.46 6.25 -7.43
N VAL A 65 -9.74 6.01 -6.14
CA VAL A 65 -10.11 4.69 -5.63
C VAL A 65 -11.33 4.14 -6.35
N PHE A 66 -12.38 4.96 -6.50
CA PHE A 66 -13.59 4.52 -7.20
C PHE A 66 -13.32 4.22 -8.68
N GLN A 67 -12.44 4.98 -9.35
CA GLN A 67 -12.03 4.69 -10.72
C GLN A 67 -11.32 3.33 -10.82
N VAL A 68 -10.42 3.01 -9.89
CA VAL A 68 -9.79 1.69 -9.85
C VAL A 68 -10.84 0.58 -9.68
N LYS A 69 -11.82 0.77 -8.78
CA LYS A 69 -12.94 -0.19 -8.59
C LYS A 69 -13.75 -0.37 -9.87
N LEU A 70 -14.11 0.71 -10.55
CA LEU A 70 -14.82 0.66 -11.84
C LEU A 70 -14.02 -0.10 -12.92
N ILE A 71 -12.72 0.17 -13.04
CA ILE A 71 -11.85 -0.53 -14.00
C ILE A 71 -11.75 -2.02 -13.65
N MET A 72 -11.47 -2.36 -12.39
CA MET A 72 -11.39 -3.75 -11.94
C MET A 72 -12.71 -4.49 -12.13
N HIS A 73 -13.84 -3.82 -11.94
CA HIS A 73 -15.17 -4.37 -12.18
C HIS A 73 -15.42 -4.65 -13.66
N ALA A 74 -15.12 -3.70 -14.54
CA ALA A 74 -15.22 -3.89 -15.99
C ALA A 74 -14.32 -5.03 -16.51
N LEU A 75 -13.18 -5.26 -15.85
CA LEU A 75 -12.26 -6.37 -16.11
C LEU A 75 -12.65 -7.69 -15.41
N GLY A 76 -13.69 -7.69 -14.56
CA GLY A 76 -14.20 -8.87 -13.87
C GLY A 76 -13.45 -9.28 -12.59
N TYR A 77 -12.52 -8.45 -12.11
CA TYR A 77 -11.74 -8.71 -10.89
C TYR A 77 -12.43 -8.23 -9.60
N TYR A 78 -13.34 -7.26 -9.71
CA TYR A 78 -14.03 -6.67 -8.56
C TYR A 78 -15.54 -6.73 -8.75
N ARG A 79 -16.23 -7.51 -7.91
CA ARG A 79 -17.69 -7.70 -7.94
C ARG A 79 -18.26 -7.95 -9.34
N PRO A 80 -17.78 -8.97 -10.07
CA PRO A 80 -18.22 -9.23 -11.44
C PRO A 80 -19.72 -9.56 -11.58
N ASP A 81 -20.36 -9.96 -10.48
CA ASP A 81 -21.78 -10.34 -10.44
C ASP A 81 -22.73 -9.14 -10.23
N GLU A 82 -22.19 -7.96 -9.89
CA GLU A 82 -22.99 -6.73 -9.80
C GLU A 82 -23.19 -6.12 -11.19
N GLU A 83 -24.35 -5.53 -11.47
CA GLU A 83 -24.62 -4.89 -12.77
C GLU A 83 -24.00 -3.48 -12.84
N GLU A 84 -24.07 -2.74 -11.73
CA GLU A 84 -23.50 -1.40 -11.60
C GLU A 84 -22.97 -1.20 -10.18
N LEU A 85 -21.83 -0.52 -10.05
CA LEU A 85 -21.25 -0.18 -8.76
C LEU A 85 -21.89 1.10 -8.19
N GLU A 86 -22.49 0.98 -7.01
CA GLU A 86 -23.03 2.13 -6.30
C GLU A 86 -21.92 3.07 -5.80
N ARG A 87 -22.09 4.37 -6.06
CA ARG A 87 -21.14 5.40 -5.65
C ARG A 87 -21.48 5.97 -4.28
N ASP A 88 -21.20 5.22 -3.23
CA ASP A 88 -21.37 5.67 -1.85
C ASP A 88 -20.04 6.05 -1.17
N ARG A 89 -20.08 6.39 0.13
CA ARG A 89 -18.87 6.72 0.89
C ARG A 89 -17.92 5.53 1.07
N SER A 90 -18.45 4.31 1.14
CA SER A 90 -17.67 3.09 1.30
C SER A 90 -16.96 2.70 -0.02
N ALA A 91 -17.60 2.96 -1.16
CA ALA A 91 -17.03 2.77 -2.48
C ALA A 91 -15.81 3.67 -2.74
N MET A 92 -15.68 4.79 -2.03
CA MET A 92 -14.51 5.67 -2.13
C MET A 92 -13.31 5.15 -1.33
N VAL A 93 -13.45 4.10 -0.52
CA VAL A 93 -12.40 3.61 0.39
C VAL A 93 -11.61 2.48 -0.26
N TYR A 94 -10.28 2.55 -0.16
CA TYR A 94 -9.40 1.46 -0.60
C TYR A 94 -9.36 0.39 0.49
N ASP A 95 -10.19 -0.64 0.32
CA ASP A 95 -10.43 -1.73 1.26
C ASP A 95 -9.72 -3.03 0.86
N ASP A 96 -9.92 -4.08 1.66
CA ASP A 96 -9.31 -5.38 1.43
C ASP A 96 -9.86 -6.07 0.15
N GLU A 97 -11.08 -5.75 -0.26
CA GLU A 97 -11.72 -6.32 -1.44
C GLU A 97 -11.04 -5.81 -2.72
N ILE A 98 -10.87 -4.49 -2.85
CA ILE A 98 -10.14 -3.93 -3.99
C ILE A 98 -8.65 -4.28 -3.95
N THR A 99 -8.07 -4.41 -2.75
CA THR A 99 -6.70 -4.90 -2.56
C THR A 99 -6.53 -6.30 -3.17
N ALA A 100 -7.45 -7.22 -2.85
CA ALA A 100 -7.41 -8.58 -3.38
C ALA A 100 -7.63 -8.62 -4.91
N ALA A 101 -8.54 -7.79 -5.43
CA ALA A 101 -8.79 -7.68 -6.87
C ALA A 101 -7.54 -7.20 -7.63
N VAL A 102 -6.86 -6.17 -7.12
CA VAL A 102 -5.61 -5.66 -7.73
C VAL A 102 -4.49 -6.69 -7.65
N ASP A 103 -4.33 -7.38 -6.52
CA ASP A 103 -3.32 -8.43 -6.38
C ASP A 103 -3.57 -9.61 -7.34
N ALA A 104 -4.84 -9.99 -7.55
CA ALA A 104 -5.24 -11.01 -8.53
C ALA A 104 -4.94 -10.56 -9.97
N PHE A 105 -5.33 -9.34 -10.34
CA PHE A 105 -5.01 -8.76 -11.65
C PHE A 105 -3.50 -8.76 -11.91
N ARG A 106 -2.70 -8.30 -10.93
CA ARG A 106 -1.24 -8.29 -11.03
C ARG A 106 -0.68 -9.70 -11.21
N ALA A 107 -1.18 -10.68 -10.45
CA ALA A 107 -0.72 -12.07 -10.55
C ALA A 107 -1.01 -12.68 -11.92
N ASP A 108 -2.23 -12.50 -12.45
CA ASP A 108 -2.64 -13.04 -13.75
C ASP A 108 -1.82 -12.48 -14.91
N HIS A 109 -1.30 -11.26 -14.75
CA HIS A 109 -0.54 -10.56 -15.78
C HIS A 109 0.99 -10.58 -15.53
N GLY A 110 1.46 -11.42 -14.60
CA GLY A 110 2.88 -11.60 -14.32
C GLY A 110 3.57 -10.35 -13.72
N LEU A 111 2.81 -9.44 -13.11
CA LEU A 111 3.35 -8.33 -12.35
C LEU A 111 3.76 -8.79 -10.94
N SER A 112 4.77 -8.13 -10.36
CA SER A 112 5.17 -8.37 -8.96
C SER A 112 3.99 -8.07 -8.03
N HIS A 113 3.69 -9.01 -7.14
CA HIS A 113 2.62 -8.94 -6.14
C HIS A 113 3.17 -9.48 -4.80
N PRO A 114 2.48 -9.32 -3.66
CA PRO A 114 3.06 -9.56 -2.33
C PRO A 114 3.68 -10.94 -2.10
N ARG A 115 3.26 -11.95 -2.88
CA ARG A 115 3.78 -13.34 -2.77
C ARG A 115 4.92 -13.65 -3.76
N SER A 116 5.18 -12.80 -4.75
CA SER A 116 6.18 -13.04 -5.80
C SER A 116 7.30 -11.99 -5.88
N GLY A 117 7.11 -10.81 -5.30
CA GLY A 117 8.12 -9.76 -5.21
C GLY A 117 7.66 -8.70 -4.23
N GLY A 118 8.58 -7.96 -3.59
CA GLY A 118 8.35 -7.07 -2.44
C GLY A 118 7.41 -5.86 -2.65
N THR A 119 6.50 -5.94 -3.60
CA THR A 119 5.39 -5.03 -3.83
C THR A 119 4.36 -5.13 -2.70
N PRO A 120 3.92 -3.99 -2.14
CA PRO A 120 2.85 -3.97 -1.15
C PRO A 120 1.52 -4.53 -1.69
N PRO A 121 0.64 -5.06 -0.82
CA PRO A 121 -0.70 -5.49 -1.23
C PRO A 121 -1.50 -4.38 -1.87
N GLY A 122 -2.23 -4.71 -2.94
CA GLY A 122 -3.11 -3.78 -3.63
C GLY A 122 -2.37 -2.61 -4.26
N PHE A 123 -1.08 -2.75 -4.58
CA PHE A 123 -0.30 -1.64 -5.10
C PHE A 123 -0.67 -1.32 -6.55
N VAL A 124 -1.22 -0.13 -6.76
CA VAL A 124 -1.53 0.42 -8.09
C VAL A 124 -0.46 1.43 -8.47
N ASP A 125 0.52 0.97 -9.25
CA ASP A 125 1.54 1.80 -9.87
C ASP A 125 1.20 2.14 -11.32
N ARG A 126 2.01 3.02 -11.93
CA ARG A 126 1.85 3.41 -13.32
C ARG A 126 1.78 2.21 -14.26
N ARG A 127 2.64 1.20 -14.04
CA ARG A 127 2.66 -0.02 -14.86
C ARG A 127 1.36 -0.80 -14.75
N ALA A 128 0.79 -0.95 -13.55
CA ALA A 128 -0.52 -1.58 -13.41
C ALA A 128 -1.62 -0.77 -14.10
N VAL A 129 -1.62 0.56 -13.96
CA VAL A 129 -2.61 1.43 -14.62
C VAL A 129 -2.53 1.33 -16.14
N GLU A 130 -1.32 1.38 -16.72
CA GLU A 130 -1.11 1.21 -18.16
C GLU A 130 -1.68 -0.14 -18.66
N LEU A 131 -1.44 -1.20 -17.89
CA LEU A 131 -1.94 -2.53 -18.23
C LEU A 131 -3.46 -2.63 -18.10
N MET A 132 -4.04 -2.07 -17.04
CA MET A 132 -5.50 -2.02 -16.86
C MET A 132 -6.19 -1.38 -18.08
N TRP A 133 -5.66 -0.25 -18.56
CA TRP A 133 -6.20 0.42 -19.73
C TRP A 133 -5.96 -0.39 -21.01
N SER A 134 -4.79 -1.02 -21.16
CA SER A 134 -4.51 -1.92 -22.28
C SER A 134 -5.51 -3.09 -22.35
N GLU A 135 -5.83 -3.71 -21.21
CA GLU A 135 -6.80 -4.81 -21.15
C GLU A 135 -8.24 -4.33 -21.43
N LEU A 136 -8.61 -3.15 -20.94
CA LEU A 136 -9.90 -2.55 -21.29
C LEU A 136 -10.01 -2.23 -22.79
N GLU A 137 -8.92 -1.80 -23.41
CA GLU A 137 -8.85 -1.56 -24.85
C GLU A 137 -8.97 -2.87 -25.64
N ALA A 138 -8.26 -3.91 -25.21
CA ALA A 138 -8.39 -5.25 -25.79
C ALA A 138 -9.80 -5.84 -25.64
N ALA A 139 -10.48 -5.52 -24.54
CA ALA A 139 -11.87 -5.91 -24.28
C ALA A 139 -12.91 -5.01 -24.99
N GLY A 140 -12.49 -3.91 -25.63
CA GLY A 140 -13.39 -2.94 -26.26
C GLY A 140 -14.22 -2.08 -25.30
N LYS A 141 -13.85 -2.04 -24.01
CA LYS A 141 -14.59 -1.35 -22.93
C LYS A 141 -13.99 0.01 -22.55
N ALA A 142 -12.81 0.35 -23.07
CA ALA A 142 -12.05 1.52 -22.61
C ALA A 142 -12.76 2.86 -22.86
N GLU A 143 -13.34 3.06 -24.05
CA GLU A 143 -14.00 4.34 -24.37
C GLU A 143 -15.28 4.56 -23.56
N GLU A 144 -16.13 3.55 -23.46
CA GLU A 144 -17.33 3.57 -22.62
C GLU A 144 -16.97 3.92 -21.17
N LEU A 145 -15.93 3.29 -20.62
CA LEU A 145 -15.52 3.56 -19.25
C LEU A 145 -14.94 4.97 -19.07
N ARG A 146 -14.20 5.48 -20.05
CA ARG A 146 -13.68 6.86 -20.05
C ARG A 146 -14.82 7.88 -20.05
N GLU A 147 -15.88 7.62 -20.80
CA GLU A 147 -17.09 8.45 -20.82
C GLU A 147 -17.79 8.42 -19.46
N SER A 148 -18.05 7.23 -18.90
CA SER A 148 -18.64 7.09 -17.57
C SER A 148 -17.83 7.81 -16.48
N ILE A 149 -16.50 7.67 -16.47
CA ILE A 149 -15.63 8.40 -15.54
C ILE A 149 -15.73 9.92 -15.74
N ARG A 150 -15.73 10.40 -16.98
CA ARG A 150 -15.87 11.84 -17.28
C ARG A 150 -17.21 12.38 -16.78
N ASP A 151 -18.31 11.68 -17.03
CA ASP A 151 -19.63 12.12 -16.61
C ASP A 151 -19.76 12.12 -15.08
N LEU A 152 -19.23 11.11 -14.40
CA LEU A 152 -19.12 11.08 -12.94
C LEU A 152 -18.31 12.25 -12.35
N THR A 153 -17.31 12.75 -13.08
CA THR A 153 -16.53 13.94 -12.68
C THR A 153 -17.21 15.27 -13.05
N ARG A 154 -18.00 15.31 -14.14
CA ARG A 154 -18.71 16.51 -14.62
C ARG A 154 -19.91 16.89 -13.76
N VAL A 155 -20.58 15.94 -13.13
CA VAL A 155 -21.78 16.17 -12.28
C VAL A 155 -21.48 16.99 -11.00
N ARG A 156 -20.26 17.52 -10.83
CA ARG A 156 -19.91 18.42 -9.72
C ARG A 156 -19.51 19.81 -10.22
N ARG A 157 -20.51 20.70 -10.33
CA ARG A 157 -20.36 22.14 -10.09
C ARG A 157 -21.48 22.62 -9.18
#